data_AF-A0A5C1A853-F1
#
_entry.id   AF-A0A5C1A853-F1
#
_cell.length_a   1.000
_cell.length_b   1.000
_cell.length_c   1.000
_cell.angle_alpha   90.00
_cell.angle_beta   90.00
_cell.angle_gamma   90.00
#
_symmetry.space_group_name_H-M   'P 1'
#
loop_
_entity.id
_entity.type
_entity.pdbx_description
1 polymer ?
#
loop_
_entity_poly.entity_id
_entity_poly.type
_entity_poly.pdbx_seq_one_letter_code
_entity_poly.pdbx_strand_id
1 'polypeptide(L)'
;MRAFHVVFIVVALLASVGCTGVPGKSPLKTFDQSLGSTAALARPQAPLSSSDSNFASGNQRSGATAVSGGAFPADNPPPAGGRSTWDGLTPPEPSTRTAPPLPIAPDPHTRATPTVTGRTLALNPAENGTDRAVELARKIEQLQAENKALQSRIAALEQNATTREEATAESLREVEAATVEVIRSKNELKAYKKAVLVLKDQIRQTEREEVETLKLIVTELEKLLEEPKE
;
A
#
# COMPACT_ATOMS: atom_id res chain seq x y z
N MET A 1 27.44 -18.05 15.90
CA MET A 1 26.51 -17.36 16.82
C MET A 1 25.44 -16.49 16.14
N ARG A 2 25.64 -15.95 14.91
CA ARG A 2 24.65 -15.07 14.26
C ARG A 2 23.33 -15.75 13.86
N ALA A 3 23.34 -17.05 13.56
CA ALA A 3 22.12 -17.80 13.21
C ALA A 3 21.11 -17.91 14.38
N PHE A 4 21.58 -17.95 15.63
CA PHE A 4 20.71 -18.04 16.80
C PHE A 4 19.93 -16.75 17.06
N HIS A 5 20.48 -15.59 16.69
CA HIS A 5 19.78 -14.31 16.86
C HIS A 5 18.61 -14.14 15.88
N VAL A 6 18.77 -14.60 14.63
CA VAL A 6 17.69 -14.50 13.63
C VAL A 6 16.50 -15.38 14.03
N VAL A 7 16.75 -16.60 14.52
CA VAL A 7 15.69 -17.50 15.01
C VAL A 7 14.99 -16.91 16.22
N PHE A 8 15.72 -16.28 17.15
CA PHE A 8 15.12 -15.67 18.34
C PHE A 8 14.21 -14.48 18.00
N ILE A 9 14.59 -13.65 17.03
CA ILE A 9 13.79 -12.50 16.58
C ILE A 9 12.50 -12.98 15.88
N VAL A 10 12.59 -14.01 15.03
CA VAL A 10 11.41 -14.57 14.34
C VAL A 10 10.43 -15.22 15.34
N VAL A 11 10.94 -15.95 16.33
CA VAL A 11 10.10 -16.54 17.40
C VAL A 11 9.44 -15.46 18.27
N ALA A 12 10.15 -14.38 18.59
CA ALA A 12 9.60 -13.26 19.35
C ALA A 12 8.50 -12.50 18.58
N LEU A 13 8.68 -12.31 17.27
CA LEU A 13 7.66 -11.69 16.39
C LEU A 13 6.41 -12.58 16.27
N LEU A 14 6.57 -13.90 16.16
CA LEU A 14 5.45 -14.84 16.11
C LEU A 14 4.67 -14.92 17.43
N ALA A 15 5.34 -14.75 18.59
CA ALA A 15 4.67 -14.73 19.89
C ALA A 15 3.85 -13.43 20.12
N SER A 16 4.27 -12.30 19.54
CA SER A 16 3.60 -11.01 19.71
C SER A 16 2.29 -10.87 18.93
N VAL A 17 2.07 -11.68 17.88
CA VAL A 17 0.87 -11.59 17.03
C VAL A 17 -0.30 -12.43 17.60
N GLY A 18 -0.05 -13.26 18.62
CA GLY A 18 -1.04 -14.21 19.16
C GLY A 18 -1.95 -13.73 20.29
N CYS A 19 -1.75 -12.53 20.86
CA CYS A 19 -2.43 -12.13 22.10
C CYS A 19 -3.15 -10.78 22.02
N THR A 20 -4.07 -10.62 21.06
CA THR A 20 -5.18 -9.66 21.20
C THR A 20 -6.50 -10.39 21.03
N GLY A 21 -6.77 -11.31 21.96
CA GLY A 21 -8.09 -11.87 22.16
C GLY A 21 -8.99 -10.83 22.82
N VAL A 22 -9.76 -10.12 22.00
CA VAL A 22 -10.88 -9.27 22.45
C VAL A 22 -12.06 -10.20 22.79
N PRO A 23 -12.50 -10.32 24.06
CA PRO A 23 -13.70 -11.09 24.40
C PRO A 23 -14.94 -10.24 24.09
N GLY A 24 -15.34 -10.20 22.82
CA GLY A 24 -16.55 -9.53 22.35
C GLY A 24 -17.61 -10.55 21.91
N LYS A 25 -18.56 -10.85 22.80
CA LYS A 25 -19.77 -11.63 22.50
C LYS A 25 -20.62 -10.93 21.44
N SER A 26 -20.81 -11.53 20.26
CA SER A 26 -22.11 -11.55 19.56
C SER A 26 -22.15 -12.66 18.50
N PRO A 27 -23.25 -13.42 18.38
CA PRO A 27 -23.45 -14.38 17.29
C PRO A 27 -24.02 -13.65 16.06
N LEU A 28 -23.17 -13.38 15.07
CA LEU A 28 -23.61 -12.84 13.78
C LEU A 28 -23.63 -13.96 12.74
N LYS A 29 -24.87 -14.40 12.51
CA LYS A 29 -25.46 -15.04 11.34
C LYS A 29 -24.51 -15.45 10.21
N THR A 30 -24.53 -16.75 9.95
CA THR A 30 -24.39 -17.39 8.63
C THR A 30 -24.67 -16.43 7.47
N PHE A 31 -23.60 -16.02 6.82
CA PHE A 31 -23.66 -15.36 5.53
C PHE A 31 -23.35 -16.42 4.47
N ASP A 32 -24.42 -16.96 3.91
CA ASP A 32 -24.41 -17.76 2.69
C ASP A 32 -24.00 -16.82 1.54
N GLN A 33 -22.82 -17.03 0.96
CA GLN A 33 -22.44 -16.36 -0.29
C GLN A 33 -22.12 -17.43 -1.34
N SER A 34 -23.22 -17.96 -1.85
CA SER A 34 -23.42 -18.44 -3.21
C SER A 34 -22.59 -17.66 -4.25
N LEU A 35 -21.73 -18.41 -4.94
CA LEU A 35 -21.48 -18.39 -6.39
C LEU A 35 -21.52 -17.01 -7.10
N GLY A 36 -20.33 -16.54 -7.47
CA GLY A 36 -20.11 -15.54 -8.49
C GLY A 36 -18.91 -15.92 -9.35
N SER A 37 -19.12 -16.90 -10.24
CA SER A 37 -18.23 -17.23 -11.35
C SER A 37 -17.97 -15.97 -12.19
N THR A 38 -16.74 -15.44 -12.16
CA THR A 38 -16.28 -14.49 -13.16
C THR A 38 -15.20 -15.18 -13.99
N ALA A 39 -15.62 -15.54 -15.19
CA ALA A 39 -14.80 -16.13 -16.22
C ALA A 39 -13.73 -15.13 -16.68
N ALA A 40 -12.50 -15.63 -16.73
CA ALA A 40 -11.53 -15.45 -17.80
C ALA A 40 -11.51 -14.09 -18.54
N LEU A 41 -10.61 -13.20 -18.12
CA LEU A 41 -9.95 -12.29 -19.04
C LEU A 41 -8.48 -12.71 -19.18
N ALA A 42 -8.18 -13.39 -20.28
CA ALA A 42 -6.84 -13.73 -20.71
C ALA A 42 -6.03 -12.46 -20.96
N ARG A 43 -4.94 -12.27 -20.20
CA ARG A 43 -3.92 -11.25 -20.49
C ARG A 43 -2.71 -11.96 -21.07
N PRO A 44 -2.24 -11.60 -22.28
CA PRO A 44 -1.06 -12.23 -22.87
C PRO A 44 0.19 -11.84 -22.07
N GLN A 45 0.93 -12.85 -21.61
CA GLN A 45 2.28 -12.69 -21.08
C GLN A 45 3.22 -12.34 -22.23
N ALA A 46 3.90 -11.21 -22.13
CA ALA A 46 5.07 -10.90 -22.94
C ALA A 46 6.35 -11.40 -22.24
N PRO A 47 7.36 -11.85 -23.00
CA PRO A 47 8.51 -12.56 -22.46
C PRO A 47 9.51 -11.68 -21.72
N LEU A 48 10.15 -12.33 -20.75
CA LEU A 48 11.26 -11.88 -19.94
C LEU A 48 12.41 -11.33 -20.80
N SER A 49 12.75 -10.06 -20.57
CA SER A 49 14.02 -9.47 -20.97
C SER A 49 15.01 -9.66 -19.82
N SER A 50 16.00 -10.51 -20.06
CA SER A 50 17.22 -10.64 -19.28
C SER A 50 18.00 -9.33 -19.32
N SER A 51 18.24 -8.73 -18.15
CA SER A 51 19.28 -7.71 -17.98
C SER A 51 20.15 -8.09 -16.80
N ASP A 52 21.20 -8.83 -17.15
CA ASP A 52 22.46 -8.84 -16.44
C ASP A 52 22.91 -7.40 -16.18
N SER A 53 23.11 -7.05 -14.91
CA SER A 53 24.15 -6.07 -14.57
C SER A 53 24.76 -6.41 -13.22
N ASN A 54 25.95 -6.99 -13.32
CA ASN A 54 27.00 -6.91 -12.32
C ASN A 54 27.18 -5.45 -11.88
N PHE A 55 26.91 -5.15 -10.61
CA PHE A 55 27.55 -4.01 -9.96
C PHE A 55 28.13 -4.45 -8.62
N ALA A 56 29.36 -4.94 -8.69
CA ALA A 56 30.26 -4.99 -7.57
C ALA A 56 30.75 -3.56 -7.26
N SER A 57 30.35 -3.00 -6.13
CA SER A 57 31.23 -2.19 -5.29
C SER A 57 30.57 -1.91 -3.96
N GLY A 58 31.33 -2.22 -2.90
CA GLY A 58 30.88 -2.07 -1.54
C GLY A 58 30.65 -0.61 -1.15
N ASN A 59 29.89 -0.45 -0.07
CA ASN A 59 30.20 0.60 0.88
C ASN A 59 29.85 0.12 2.29
N GLN A 60 30.90 -0.28 3.02
CA GLN A 60 30.89 -0.21 4.46
C GLN A 60 30.85 1.26 4.87
N ARG A 61 29.84 1.66 5.65
CA ARG A 61 29.88 2.70 6.70
C ARG A 61 28.44 3.02 7.08
N SER A 62 27.98 2.62 8.26
CA SER A 62 28.21 3.27 9.56
C SER A 62 26.95 4.00 9.98
N GLY A 63 26.47 3.72 11.18
CA GLY A 63 25.44 4.51 11.84
C GLY A 63 24.04 3.90 11.82
N ALA A 64 23.91 2.67 12.32
CA ALA A 64 22.64 2.26 12.92
C ALA A 64 22.45 3.08 14.20
N THR A 65 21.89 4.28 14.08
CA THR A 65 21.29 4.99 15.20
C THR A 65 20.14 4.11 15.65
N ALA A 66 20.36 3.35 16.72
CA ALA A 66 19.31 2.64 17.42
C ALA A 66 18.31 3.69 17.90
N VAL A 67 17.25 3.91 17.11
CA VAL A 67 16.03 4.55 17.58
C VAL A 67 15.42 3.54 18.53
N SER A 68 15.85 3.67 19.79
CA SER A 68 15.20 3.15 20.98
C SER A 68 13.69 3.21 20.76
N GLY A 69 13.05 2.04 20.81
CA GLY A 69 11.60 1.89 20.82
C GLY A 69 11.01 2.69 21.97
N GLY A 70 10.66 3.95 21.67
CA GLY A 70 9.71 4.70 22.47
C GLY A 70 8.39 3.97 22.35
N ALA A 71 7.97 3.33 23.43
CA ALA A 71 6.60 2.98 23.64
C ALA A 71 5.76 4.23 23.37
N PHE A 72 5.03 4.24 22.25
CA PHE A 72 4.02 5.25 22.01
C PHE A 72 3.01 5.13 23.15
N PRO A 73 2.81 6.16 23.99
CA PRO A 73 1.75 6.13 24.98
C PRO A 73 0.43 5.95 24.22
N ALA A 74 -0.29 4.87 24.54
CA ALA A 74 -1.56 4.50 23.93
C ALA A 74 -2.72 5.45 24.30
N ASP A 75 -2.42 6.60 24.89
CA ASP A 75 -3.39 7.54 25.49
C ASP A 75 -3.56 8.85 24.70
N ASN A 76 -3.01 8.95 23.48
CA ASN A 76 -3.43 10.02 22.58
C ASN A 76 -4.62 9.53 21.74
N PRO A 77 -5.87 9.86 22.11
CA PRO A 77 -6.99 9.63 21.22
C PRO A 77 -6.70 10.33 19.87
N PRO A 78 -7.07 9.73 18.74
CA PRO A 78 -6.94 10.40 17.45
C PRO A 78 -7.60 11.79 17.57
N PRO A 79 -6.98 12.86 17.04
CA PRO A 79 -7.62 14.17 17.06
C PRO A 79 -9.01 13.98 16.45
N ALA A 80 -10.03 14.22 17.27
CA ALA A 80 -11.41 14.12 16.86
C ALA A 80 -11.52 14.86 15.54
N GLY A 81 -11.84 14.12 14.49
CA GLY A 81 -11.86 14.61 13.13
C GLY A 81 -12.65 15.90 13.11
N GLY A 82 -11.92 17.02 13.06
CA GLY A 82 -12.46 18.29 12.66
C GLY A 82 -12.94 18.07 11.25
N ARG A 83 -14.21 17.66 11.12
CA ARG A 83 -14.97 17.78 9.90
C ARG A 83 -14.81 19.24 9.50
N SER A 84 -13.86 19.50 8.60
CA SER A 84 -13.93 20.67 7.76
C SER A 84 -15.22 20.47 6.99
N THR A 85 -16.30 21.01 7.55
CA THR A 85 -17.52 21.32 6.84
C THR A 85 -17.11 22.23 5.71
N TRP A 86 -16.74 21.63 4.58
CA TRP A 86 -16.83 22.22 3.25
C TRP A 86 -18.32 22.38 2.87
N ASP A 87 -19.13 22.83 3.83
CA ASP A 87 -20.49 23.27 3.59
C ASP A 87 -20.36 24.65 2.95
N GLY A 88 -20.64 24.71 1.65
CA GLY A 88 -20.98 25.99 1.01
C GLY A 88 -20.16 26.42 -0.19
N LEU A 89 -19.63 25.51 -1.00
CA LEU A 89 -19.31 25.83 -2.41
C LEU A 89 -20.07 24.90 -3.34
N THR A 90 -21.40 24.95 -3.25
CA THR A 90 -22.24 24.63 -4.41
C THR A 90 -21.78 25.53 -5.57
N PRO A 91 -21.37 24.97 -6.73
CA PRO A 91 -21.11 25.77 -7.92
C PRO A 91 -22.34 26.65 -8.18
N PRO A 92 -22.20 27.96 -8.39
CA PRO A 92 -23.34 28.77 -8.77
C PRO A 92 -23.95 28.17 -10.03
N GLU A 93 -25.25 27.84 -9.98
CA GLU A 93 -26.00 27.42 -11.15
C GLU A 93 -25.77 28.43 -12.29
N PRO A 94 -25.61 27.97 -13.54
CA PRO A 94 -25.53 28.86 -14.69
C PRO A 94 -26.90 29.52 -14.85
N SER A 95 -27.09 30.66 -14.20
CA SER A 95 -28.24 31.52 -14.45
C SER A 95 -28.24 31.87 -15.92
N THR A 96 -29.21 31.31 -16.66
CA THR A 96 -29.61 31.68 -18.02
C THR A 96 -30.18 33.09 -17.96
N ARG A 97 -29.33 34.08 -17.70
CA ARG A 97 -29.64 35.48 -17.91
C ARG A 97 -29.47 35.71 -19.40
N THR A 98 -30.60 35.81 -20.09
CA THR A 98 -30.70 36.41 -21.42
C THR A 98 -30.00 37.77 -21.36
N ALA A 99 -28.77 37.82 -21.86
CA ALA A 99 -27.98 39.04 -21.90
C ALA A 99 -28.68 40.03 -22.85
N PRO A 100 -28.85 41.31 -22.49
CA PRO A 100 -29.24 42.33 -23.45
C PRO A 100 -28.21 42.37 -24.60
N PRO A 101 -28.61 42.67 -25.84
CA PRO A 101 -27.70 42.73 -26.97
C PRO A 101 -26.56 43.70 -26.63
N LEU A 102 -25.35 43.16 -26.56
CA LEU A 102 -24.16 43.94 -26.27
C LEU A 102 -24.02 45.01 -27.38
N PRO A 103 -23.85 46.30 -27.03
CA PRO A 103 -23.41 47.28 -28.02
C PRO A 103 -22.09 46.77 -28.60
N ILE A 104 -22.03 46.70 -29.94
CA ILE A 104 -20.84 46.30 -30.70
C ILE A 104 -19.66 47.04 -30.10
N ALA A 105 -18.78 46.30 -29.41
CA ALA A 105 -17.60 46.89 -28.80
C ALA A 105 -16.77 47.49 -29.94
N PRO A 106 -16.46 48.80 -29.91
CA PRO A 106 -15.59 49.41 -30.91
C PRO A 106 -14.28 48.62 -30.93
N ASP A 107 -13.82 48.30 -32.13
CA ASP A 107 -12.61 47.52 -32.37
C ASP A 107 -11.50 48.02 -31.44
N PRO A 108 -10.94 47.18 -30.54
CA PRO A 108 -9.96 47.59 -29.55
C PRO A 108 -8.68 48.20 -30.17
N HIS A 109 -8.47 48.02 -31.47
CA HIS A 109 -7.39 48.63 -32.25
C HIS A 109 -7.72 50.04 -32.80
N THR A 110 -8.98 50.47 -32.72
CA THR A 110 -9.45 51.79 -33.18
C THR A 110 -9.69 52.74 -32.00
N ARG A 111 -8.66 52.93 -31.16
CA ARG A 111 -8.72 53.95 -30.10
C ARG A 111 -8.48 55.32 -30.69
N ALA A 112 -9.53 56.13 -30.82
CA ALA A 112 -9.47 57.51 -31.30
C ALA A 112 -8.66 58.46 -30.39
N THR A 113 -8.43 58.06 -29.13
CA THR A 113 -7.56 58.76 -28.19
C THR A 113 -6.29 57.94 -27.96
N PRO A 114 -5.09 58.49 -28.22
CA PRO A 114 -3.85 57.79 -27.90
C PRO A 114 -3.84 57.52 -26.40
N THR A 115 -3.81 56.25 -25.99
CA THR A 115 -3.87 55.89 -24.56
C THR A 115 -2.56 56.22 -23.82
N VAL A 116 -1.61 56.91 -24.46
CA VAL A 116 -0.29 57.24 -23.91
C VAL A 116 0.17 58.61 -24.40
N THR A 117 -0.59 59.67 -24.16
CA THR A 117 0.02 60.99 -24.01
C THR A 117 0.62 61.08 -22.61
N GLY A 118 1.87 60.61 -22.46
CA GLY A 118 2.89 61.05 -21.49
C GLY A 118 2.47 61.59 -20.12
N ARG A 119 1.36 61.13 -19.52
CA ARG A 119 0.92 61.53 -18.20
C ARG A 119 1.77 60.77 -17.20
N THR A 120 2.95 61.34 -16.98
CA THR A 120 3.86 61.11 -15.86
C THR A 120 3.79 59.69 -15.33
N LEU A 121 4.77 58.85 -15.72
CA LEU A 121 5.27 57.77 -14.83
C LEU A 121 5.07 58.31 -13.43
N ALA A 122 4.21 57.68 -12.60
CA ALA A 122 3.71 58.22 -11.33
C ALA A 122 4.84 58.35 -10.30
N LEU A 123 5.87 59.09 -10.68
CA LEU A 123 7.09 59.45 -10.06
C LEU A 123 6.74 60.59 -9.14
N ASN A 124 7.29 60.54 -7.94
CA ASN A 124 7.27 61.70 -7.07
C ASN A 124 7.97 62.86 -7.83
N PRO A 125 7.51 64.12 -7.74
CA PRO A 125 8.21 65.25 -8.39
C PRO A 125 9.71 65.38 -8.08
N ALA A 126 10.19 64.71 -7.02
CA ALA A 126 11.60 64.64 -6.64
C ALA A 126 12.35 63.36 -7.13
N GLU A 127 11.67 62.42 -7.79
CA GLU A 127 12.26 61.15 -8.27
C GLU A 127 12.73 61.24 -9.73
N ASN A 128 13.94 60.76 -10.00
CA ASN A 128 14.44 60.59 -11.37
C ASN A 128 13.88 59.31 -12.00
N GLY A 129 13.37 59.40 -13.23
CA GLY A 129 12.83 58.25 -13.95
C GLY A 129 13.85 57.13 -14.21
N THR A 130 15.13 57.48 -14.35
CA THR A 130 16.24 56.52 -14.53
C THR A 130 16.44 55.65 -13.29
N ASP A 131 16.38 56.26 -12.10
CA ASP A 131 16.62 55.55 -10.84
C ASP A 131 15.49 54.55 -10.56
N ARG A 132 14.23 54.93 -10.85
CA ARG A 132 13.09 54.02 -10.77
C ARG A 132 13.15 52.90 -11.80
N ALA A 133 13.62 53.17 -13.02
CA ALA A 133 13.78 52.14 -14.03
C ALA A 133 14.80 51.07 -13.59
N VAL A 134 15.92 51.49 -12.97
CA VAL A 134 16.92 50.57 -12.41
C VAL A 134 16.35 49.78 -11.22
N GLU A 135 15.56 50.41 -10.35
CA GLU A 135 14.89 49.70 -9.25
C GLU A 135 13.91 48.65 -9.74
N LEU A 136 13.08 48.98 -10.74
CA LEU A 136 12.16 48.03 -11.36
C LEU A 136 12.88 46.90 -12.08
N ALA A 137 13.99 47.18 -12.76
CA ALA A 137 14.83 46.15 -13.38
C ALA A 137 15.37 45.16 -12.33
N ARG A 138 15.88 45.65 -11.19
CA ARG A 138 16.31 44.81 -10.07
C ARG A 138 15.17 43.95 -9.50
N LYS A 139 13.97 44.53 -9.36
CA LYS A 139 12.78 43.79 -8.92
C LYS A 139 12.40 42.69 -9.90
N ILE A 140 12.49 42.94 -11.21
CA ILE A 140 12.22 41.92 -12.24
C ILE A 140 13.25 40.80 -12.15
N GLU A 141 14.54 41.11 -12.01
CA GLU A 141 15.59 40.11 -11.85
C GLU A 141 15.39 39.26 -10.58
N GLN A 142 15.02 39.88 -9.47
CA GLN A 142 14.68 39.18 -8.23
C GLN A 142 13.50 38.23 -8.43
N LEU A 143 12.39 38.70 -9.01
CA LEU A 143 11.21 37.87 -9.27
C LEU A 143 11.50 36.75 -10.27
N GLN A 144 12.40 36.96 -11.23
CA GLN A 144 12.86 35.91 -12.15
C GLN A 144 13.68 34.85 -11.42
N ALA A 145 14.55 35.24 -10.49
CA ALA A 145 15.31 34.30 -9.67
C ALA A 145 14.39 33.48 -8.74
N GLU A 146 13.41 34.13 -8.11
CA GLU A 146 12.40 33.48 -7.27
C GLU A 146 11.53 32.51 -8.07
N ASN A 147 11.05 32.91 -9.26
CA ASN A 147 10.29 32.01 -10.14
C ASN A 147 11.10 30.78 -10.55
N LYS A 148 12.39 30.93 -10.89
CA LYS A 148 13.27 29.79 -11.18
C LYS A 148 13.43 28.88 -9.97
N ALA A 149 13.61 29.44 -8.78
CA ALA A 149 13.71 28.66 -7.55
C ALA A 149 12.41 27.88 -7.26
N LEU A 150 11.25 28.51 -7.42
CA LEU A 150 9.95 27.86 -7.25
C LEU A 150 9.72 26.76 -8.30
N GLN A 151 10.04 27.00 -9.57
CA GLN A 151 9.95 25.98 -10.62
C GLN A 151 10.83 24.77 -10.32
N SER A 152 12.07 24.99 -9.85
CA SER A 152 12.97 23.90 -9.45
C SER A 152 12.41 23.08 -8.29
N ARG A 153 11.76 23.74 -7.32
CA ARG A 153 11.11 23.09 -6.18
C ARG A 153 9.88 22.30 -6.59
N ILE A 154 9.07 22.83 -7.52
CA ILE A 154 7.92 22.12 -8.07
C ILE A 154 8.40 20.85 -8.76
N ALA A 155 9.38 20.93 -9.64
CA ALA A 155 9.95 19.76 -10.33
C ALA A 155 10.48 18.71 -9.35
N ALA A 156 11.17 19.14 -8.28
CA ALA A 156 11.65 18.23 -7.24
C ALA A 156 10.52 17.56 -6.44
N LEU A 157 9.44 18.30 -6.15
CA LEU A 157 8.27 17.74 -5.46
C LEU A 157 7.49 16.77 -6.35
N GLU A 158 7.35 17.07 -7.64
CA GLU A 158 6.73 16.17 -8.61
C GLU A 158 7.51 14.86 -8.73
N GLN A 159 8.84 14.92 -8.86
CA GLN A 159 9.70 13.73 -8.86
C GLN A 159 9.59 12.92 -7.55
N ASN A 160 9.49 13.59 -6.40
CA ASN A 160 9.29 12.90 -5.12
C ASN A 160 7.89 12.27 -5.04
N ALA A 161 6.86 12.89 -5.61
CA ALA A 161 5.54 12.30 -5.68
C ALA A 161 5.53 11.04 -6.55
N THR A 162 6.12 11.09 -7.75
CA THR A 162 6.17 9.92 -8.65
C THR A 162 6.96 8.76 -8.05
N THR A 163 8.11 9.02 -7.42
CA THR A 163 8.89 7.95 -6.76
C THR A 163 8.14 7.30 -5.59
N ARG A 164 7.34 8.07 -4.83
CA ARG A 164 6.48 7.50 -3.78
C ARG A 164 5.32 6.70 -4.37
N GLU A 165 4.70 7.18 -5.44
CA GLU A 165 3.65 6.44 -6.14
C GLU A 165 4.18 5.11 -6.69
N GLU A 166 5.38 5.10 -7.27
CA GLU A 166 6.04 3.87 -7.74
C GLU A 166 6.35 2.91 -6.59
N ALA A 167 6.93 3.40 -5.49
CA ALA A 167 7.23 2.58 -4.32
C ALA A 167 5.96 2.00 -3.67
N THR A 168 4.88 2.77 -3.58
CA THR A 168 3.60 2.27 -3.06
C THR A 168 2.99 1.24 -4.00
N ALA A 169 3.03 1.46 -5.31
CA ALA A 169 2.55 0.49 -6.31
C ALA A 169 3.34 -0.82 -6.26
N GLU A 170 4.66 -0.77 -6.06
CA GLU A 170 5.49 -1.96 -5.88
C GLU A 170 5.15 -2.71 -4.59
N SER A 171 5.03 -1.99 -3.46
CA SER A 171 4.65 -2.61 -2.18
C SER A 171 3.29 -3.30 -2.23
N LEU A 172 2.32 -2.75 -2.98
CA LEU A 172 1.01 -3.38 -3.18
C LEU A 172 1.14 -4.70 -3.96
N ARG A 173 1.97 -4.74 -5.00
CA ARG A 173 2.24 -5.98 -5.76
C ARG A 173 2.90 -7.05 -4.89
N GLU A 174 3.84 -6.66 -4.03
CA GLU A 174 4.48 -7.59 -3.08
C GLU A 174 3.47 -8.15 -2.07
N VAL A 175 2.59 -7.30 -1.53
CA VAL A 175 1.52 -7.74 -0.62
C VAL A 175 0.57 -8.70 -1.33
N GLU A 176 0.15 -8.39 -2.56
CA GLU A 176 -0.69 -9.28 -3.36
C GLU A 176 0.00 -10.64 -3.58
N ALA A 177 1.27 -10.64 -3.99
CA ALA A 177 2.04 -11.88 -4.17
C ALA A 177 2.13 -12.70 -2.87
N ALA A 178 2.46 -12.05 -1.75
CA ALA A 178 2.53 -12.70 -0.44
C ALA A 178 1.17 -13.27 -0.01
N THR A 179 0.05 -12.57 -0.28
CA THR A 179 -1.28 -13.09 0.05
C THR A 179 -1.63 -14.35 -0.75
N VAL A 180 -1.24 -14.40 -2.02
CA VAL A 180 -1.43 -15.60 -2.87
C VAL A 180 -0.62 -16.78 -2.31
N GLU A 181 0.63 -16.57 -1.90
CA GLU A 181 1.47 -17.61 -1.29
C GLU A 181 0.94 -18.09 0.07
N VAL A 182 0.42 -17.19 0.90
CA VAL A 182 -0.24 -17.54 2.17
C VAL A 182 -1.49 -18.38 1.93
N ILE A 183 -2.31 -18.03 0.93
CA ILE A 183 -3.50 -18.82 0.58
C ILE A 183 -3.08 -20.21 0.08
N ARG A 184 -2.05 -20.28 -0.77
CA ARG A 184 -1.50 -21.54 -1.28
C ARG A 184 -0.99 -22.44 -0.15
N SER A 185 -0.11 -21.93 0.70
CA SER A 185 0.45 -22.69 1.83
C SER A 185 -0.64 -23.14 2.82
N LYS A 186 -1.66 -22.32 3.06
CA LYS A 186 -2.83 -22.71 3.87
C LYS A 186 -3.60 -23.87 3.25
N ASN A 187 -3.75 -23.91 1.92
CA ASN A 187 -4.41 -25.00 1.23
C ASN A 187 -3.59 -26.29 1.27
N GLU A 188 -2.27 -26.19 1.08
CA GLU A 188 -1.33 -27.31 1.22
C GLU A 188 -1.37 -27.88 2.66
N LEU A 189 -1.34 -27.03 3.68
CA LEU A 189 -1.49 -27.46 5.08
C LEU A 189 -2.82 -28.17 5.35
N LYS A 190 -3.93 -27.71 4.76
CA LYS A 190 -5.22 -28.41 4.87
C LYS A 190 -5.17 -29.79 4.20
N ALA A 191 -4.49 -29.91 3.07
CA ALA A 191 -4.32 -31.19 2.38
C ALA A 191 -3.49 -32.17 3.22
N TYR A 192 -2.35 -31.73 3.77
CA TYR A 192 -1.53 -32.55 4.66
C TYR A 192 -2.28 -32.96 5.93
N LYS A 193 -3.07 -32.07 6.54
CA LYS A 193 -3.90 -32.43 7.69
C LYS A 193 -4.89 -33.56 7.37
N LYS A 194 -5.54 -33.50 6.20
CA LYS A 194 -6.44 -34.59 5.75
C LYS A 194 -5.67 -35.89 5.52
N ALA A 195 -4.52 -35.85 4.86
CA ALA A 195 -3.69 -37.03 4.63
C ALA A 195 -3.24 -37.69 5.94
N VAL A 196 -2.85 -36.89 6.95
CA VAL A 196 -2.48 -37.40 8.28
C VAL A 196 -3.66 -38.08 8.97
N LEU A 197 -4.89 -37.56 8.85
CA LEU A 197 -6.08 -38.22 9.41
C LEU A 197 -6.34 -39.57 8.73
N VAL A 198 -6.28 -39.62 7.40
CA VAL A 198 -6.45 -40.87 6.64
C VAL A 198 -5.42 -41.91 7.05
N LEU A 199 -4.13 -41.53 7.14
CA LEU A 199 -3.07 -42.45 7.58
C LEU A 199 -3.28 -42.95 9.01
N LYS A 200 -3.75 -42.10 9.92
CA LYS A 200 -4.07 -42.50 11.30
C LYS A 200 -5.20 -43.52 11.34
N ASP A 201 -6.23 -43.33 10.52
CA ASP A 201 -7.35 -44.26 10.45
C ASP A 201 -6.93 -45.60 9.83
N GLN A 202 -6.08 -45.57 8.79
CA GLN A 202 -5.47 -46.76 8.20
C GLN A 202 -4.64 -47.54 9.23
N ILE A 203 -3.76 -46.88 9.99
CA ILE A 203 -2.95 -47.53 11.04
C ILE A 203 -3.86 -48.20 12.08
N ARG A 204 -4.91 -47.50 12.55
CA ARG A 204 -5.86 -48.07 13.51
C ARG A 204 -6.64 -49.24 12.94
N GLN A 205 -6.89 -49.27 11.65
CA GLN A 205 -7.56 -50.37 10.98
C GLN A 205 -6.62 -51.58 10.88
N THR A 206 -5.39 -51.39 10.40
CA THR A 206 -4.40 -52.47 10.31
C THR A 206 -4.08 -53.04 11.69
N GLU A 207 -3.96 -52.21 12.73
CA GLU A 207 -3.79 -52.67 14.12
C GLU A 207 -4.95 -53.57 14.58
N ARG A 208 -6.20 -53.26 14.20
CA ARG A 208 -7.35 -54.12 14.55
C ARG A 208 -7.31 -55.45 13.79
N GLU A 209 -7.05 -55.40 12.49
CA GLU A 209 -6.94 -56.59 11.63
C GLU A 209 -5.81 -57.53 12.11
N GLU A 210 -4.67 -56.97 12.52
CA GLU A 210 -3.55 -57.71 13.11
C GLU A 210 -3.93 -58.35 14.45
N VAL A 211 -4.62 -57.62 15.34
CA VAL A 211 -5.09 -58.16 16.62
C VAL A 211 -6.11 -59.28 16.41
N GLU A 212 -7.02 -59.15 15.45
CA GLU A 212 -7.98 -60.20 15.09
C GLU A 212 -7.28 -61.44 14.53
N THR A 213 -6.30 -61.25 13.65
CA THR A 213 -5.48 -62.34 13.10
C THR A 213 -4.70 -63.07 14.20
N LEU A 214 -4.08 -62.34 15.12
CA LEU A 214 -3.37 -62.92 16.26
C LEU A 214 -4.30 -63.72 17.16
N LYS A 215 -5.52 -63.24 17.42
CA LYS A 215 -6.53 -63.98 18.18
C LYS A 215 -6.92 -65.29 17.49
N LEU A 216 -7.12 -65.27 16.17
CA LEU A 216 -7.43 -66.49 15.40
C LEU A 216 -6.31 -67.52 15.53
N ILE A 217 -5.04 -67.10 15.36
CA ILE A 217 -3.87 -67.98 15.51
C ILE A 217 -3.80 -68.57 16.91
N VAL A 218 -4.01 -67.75 17.96
CA VAL A 218 -4.03 -68.23 19.34
C VAL A 218 -5.11 -69.29 19.53
N THR A 219 -6.35 -69.05 19.05
CA THR A 219 -7.43 -70.04 19.17
C THR A 219 -7.18 -71.34 18.41
N GLU A 220 -6.45 -71.28 17.28
CA GLU A 220 -6.08 -72.48 16.51
C GLU A 220 -4.96 -73.26 17.21
N LEU A 221 -3.96 -72.57 17.76
CA LEU A 221 -2.91 -73.18 18.57
C LEU A 221 -3.48 -73.80 19.86
N GLU A 222 -4.45 -73.16 20.50
CA GLU A 222 -5.16 -73.70 21.66
C GLU A 222 -5.89 -75.01 21.31
N LYS A 223 -6.59 -75.06 20.17
CA LYS A 223 -7.26 -76.30 19.70
C LYS A 223 -6.28 -77.44 19.44
N LEU A 224 -5.13 -77.16 18.84
CA LEU A 224 -4.09 -78.18 18.58
C LEU A 224 -3.43 -78.67 19.88
N LEU A 225 -3.37 -77.84 20.92
CA LEU A 225 -2.85 -78.21 22.24
C LEU A 225 -3.87 -78.99 23.09
N GLU A 226 -5.17 -78.83 22.84
CA GLU A 226 -6.24 -79.55 23.53
C GLU A 226 -6.45 -80.99 22.99
N GLU A 227 -5.91 -81.33 21.81
CA GLU A 227 -5.91 -82.70 21.29
C GLU A 227 -4.97 -83.64 22.11
N PRO A 228 -5.36 -84.91 22.32
CA PRO A 228 -5.49 -85.45 23.67
C PRO A 228 -4.24 -86.19 24.18
N LYS A 229 -4.05 -86.14 25.50
CA LYS A 229 -3.34 -87.19 26.25
C LYS A 229 -4.16 -88.48 26.18
N GLU A 230 -3.84 -89.34 25.22
CA GLU A 230 -4.05 -90.78 25.37
C GLU A 230 -3.10 -91.35 26.45
#